data_AF-A0A0N7ILQ5-F1
#
_entry.id   AF-A0A0N7ILQ5-F1
#
_cell.length_a   1.000
_cell.length_b   1.000
_cell.length_c   1.000
_cell.angle_alpha   90.00
_cell.angle_beta   90.00
_cell.angle_gamma   90.00
#
_symmetry.space_group_name_H-M   'P 1'
#
loop_
_entity.id
_entity.type
_entity.pdbx_description
1 polymer ?
#
loop_
_entity_poly.entity_id
_entity_poly.type
_entity_poly.pdbx_seq_one_letter_code
_entity_poly.pdbx_strand_id
1 'polypeptide(L)'
;LVLRESSTIDTHGVGSGGSRNIGGTNHHHVSLENELADLHGKEAALLFTSGYTANDGSLSVLARIPEDTVVFSDAKNHASIIDGLRHSGAKKHIFRHNDVAHLEELLAAAPADCPKLIVAETVYSMSGNVAPLAEIADIADKYGATTFI
;
A
#
# COMPACT_ATOMS: atom_id res chain seq x y z
N LEU A 1 27.42 5.15 -2.27
CA LEU A 1 26.70 4.37 -1.24
C LEU A 1 27.63 4.00 -0.08
N VAL A 2 28.65 3.15 -0.32
CA VAL A 2 29.57 2.64 0.72
C VAL A 2 30.24 3.74 1.59
N LEU A 3 30.70 4.84 0.99
CA LEU A 3 31.33 5.93 1.75
C LEU A 3 30.35 6.68 2.68
N ARG A 4 29.06 6.77 2.29
CA ARG A 4 28.03 7.36 3.16
C ARG A 4 27.71 6.43 4.33
N GLU A 5 27.62 5.13 4.06
CA GLU A 5 27.34 4.11 5.09
C GLU A 5 28.40 4.11 6.20
N SER A 6 29.69 4.14 5.86
CA SER A 6 30.77 4.21 6.87
C SER A 6 30.68 5.46 7.75
N SER A 7 30.46 6.64 7.15
CA SER A 7 30.35 7.89 7.91
C SER A 7 29.13 7.95 8.85
N THR A 8 28.02 7.32 8.47
CA THR A 8 26.82 7.25 9.30
C THR A 8 27.02 6.30 10.47
N ILE A 9 27.66 5.14 10.25
CA ILE A 9 27.97 4.19 11.33
C ILE A 9 28.87 4.84 12.38
N ASP A 10 29.89 5.59 11.95
CA ASP A 10 30.82 6.26 12.86
C ASP A 10 30.14 7.32 13.73
N THR A 11 29.06 7.96 13.23
CA THR A 11 28.39 9.08 13.89
C THR A 11 27.10 8.69 14.62
N HIS A 12 26.43 7.61 14.21
CA HIS A 12 25.10 7.21 14.70
C HIS A 12 25.03 5.76 15.19
N GLY A 13 26.13 5.00 15.07
CA GLY A 13 26.15 3.58 15.41
C GLY A 13 25.41 2.71 14.39
N VAL A 14 25.14 1.46 14.76
CA VAL A 14 24.64 0.42 13.84
C VAL A 14 23.11 0.27 13.82
N GLY A 15 22.38 1.04 14.62
CA GLY A 15 20.92 0.93 14.71
C GLY A 15 20.28 2.11 15.44
N SER A 16 18.95 2.23 15.35
CA SER A 16 18.20 3.34 15.95
C SER A 16 18.13 3.31 17.48
N GLY A 17 18.37 2.15 18.10
CA GLY A 17 18.31 1.99 19.56
C GLY A 17 16.91 2.03 20.18
N GLY A 18 15.85 2.13 19.36
CA GLY A 18 14.47 2.22 19.86
C GLY A 18 13.42 2.19 18.75
N SER A 19 12.14 2.17 19.15
CA SER A 19 11.01 2.29 18.22
C SER A 19 10.82 3.75 17.79
N ARG A 20 10.03 3.99 16.73
CA ARG A 20 9.75 5.37 16.26
C ARG A 20 9.22 6.29 17.36
N ASN A 21 8.43 5.74 18.30
CA ASN A 21 7.86 6.48 19.43
C ASN A 21 8.83 6.64 20.61
N ILE A 22 9.82 5.75 20.75
CA ILE A 22 10.74 5.74 21.91
C ILE A 22 12.18 5.82 21.40
N GLY A 23 12.66 7.04 21.16
CA GLY A 23 14.06 7.33 20.86
C GLY A 23 14.60 6.82 19.52
N GLY A 24 13.81 6.12 18.71
CA GLY A 24 14.26 5.47 17.46
C GLY A 24 14.08 6.29 16.19
N THR A 25 13.39 7.43 16.25
CA THR A 25 13.31 8.35 15.10
C THR A 25 14.56 9.22 15.06
N ASN A 26 15.26 9.21 13.93
CA ASN A 26 16.43 10.07 13.71
C ASN A 26 16.30 10.86 12.38
N HIS A 27 17.23 11.77 12.15
CA HIS A 27 17.25 12.63 10.97
C HIS A 27 17.18 11.84 9.64
N HIS A 28 17.86 10.70 9.55
CA HIS A 28 17.89 9.89 8.31
C HIS A 28 16.53 9.29 7.97
N HIS A 29 15.73 8.88 8.97
CA HIS A 29 14.37 8.40 8.73
C HIS A 29 13.50 9.50 8.13
N VAL A 30 13.49 10.69 8.77
CA VAL A 30 12.65 11.82 8.34
C VAL A 30 13.07 12.31 6.95
N SER A 31 14.37 12.43 6.69
CA SER A 31 14.87 12.84 5.38
C SER A 31 14.48 11.84 4.28
N LEU A 32 14.56 10.53 4.56
CA LEU A 32 14.13 9.50 3.60
C LEU A 32 12.61 9.51 3.40
N GLU A 33 11.82 9.72 4.45
CA GLU A 33 10.36 9.87 4.33
C GLU A 33 9.99 11.06 3.43
N ASN A 34 10.67 12.20 3.58
CA ASN A 34 10.45 13.36 2.71
C ASN A 34 10.88 13.08 1.26
N GLU A 35 12.05 12.47 1.05
CA GLU A 35 12.53 12.12 -0.30
C GLU A 35 11.59 11.15 -1.02
N LEU A 36 11.02 10.17 -0.30
CA LEU A 36 10.01 9.25 -0.83
C LEU A 36 8.69 9.96 -1.14
N ALA A 37 8.24 10.87 -0.26
CA ALA A 37 7.04 11.67 -0.50
C ALA A 37 7.19 12.51 -1.77
N ASP A 38 8.33 13.18 -1.93
CA ASP A 38 8.67 13.98 -3.13
C ASP A 38 8.74 13.11 -4.39
N LEU A 39 9.41 11.94 -4.31
CA LEU A 39 9.53 11.00 -5.42
C LEU A 39 8.16 10.55 -5.96
N HIS A 40 7.20 10.31 -5.07
CA HIS A 40 5.86 9.85 -5.43
C HIS A 40 4.85 10.99 -5.61
N GLY A 41 5.27 12.26 -5.43
CA GLY A 41 4.38 13.42 -5.49
C GLY A 41 3.24 13.34 -4.46
N LYS A 42 3.51 12.84 -3.25
CA LYS A 42 2.55 12.71 -2.15
C LYS A 42 2.91 13.66 -1.01
N GLU A 43 1.91 13.99 -0.19
CA GLU A 43 2.08 14.92 0.94
C GLU A 43 3.00 14.36 2.03
N ALA A 44 3.08 13.03 2.17
CA ALA A 44 3.89 12.35 3.15
C ALA A 44 4.21 10.91 2.71
N ALA A 45 5.26 10.33 3.31
CA ALA A 45 5.55 8.91 3.27
C ALA A 45 5.85 8.39 4.67
N LEU A 46 5.71 7.08 4.87
CA LEU A 46 5.97 6.42 6.15
C LEU A 46 6.85 5.19 5.92
N LEU A 47 7.96 5.12 6.64
CA LEU A 47 8.88 3.98 6.55
C LEU A 47 8.43 2.80 7.39
N PHE A 48 8.55 1.62 6.77
CA PHE A 48 8.46 0.32 7.42
C PHE A 48 9.77 -0.45 7.21
N THR A 49 9.95 -1.51 7.99
CA THR A 49 11.16 -2.37 7.92
C THR A 49 11.26 -3.16 6.62
N SER A 50 10.18 -3.33 5.87
CA SER A 50 10.12 -4.04 4.59
C SER A 50 8.86 -3.68 3.81
N GLY A 51 8.83 -4.00 2.51
CA GLY A 51 7.60 -3.90 1.71
C GLY A 51 6.50 -4.85 2.18
N TYR A 52 6.87 -5.99 2.79
CA TYR A 52 5.88 -6.89 3.38
C TYR A 52 5.16 -6.23 4.57
N THR A 53 5.93 -5.69 5.52
CA THR A 53 5.38 -5.03 6.71
C THR A 53 4.68 -3.71 6.39
N ALA A 54 5.08 -3.02 5.32
CA ALA A 54 4.33 -1.88 4.79
C ALA A 54 2.93 -2.30 4.33
N ASN A 55 2.83 -3.31 3.46
CA ASN A 55 1.55 -3.79 2.95
C ASN A 55 0.64 -4.34 4.06
N ASP A 56 1.17 -5.24 4.89
CA ASP A 56 0.43 -5.84 6.00
C ASP A 56 -0.03 -4.79 7.03
N GLY A 57 0.91 -3.95 7.48
CA GLY A 57 0.67 -2.90 8.46
C GLY A 57 -0.32 -1.84 7.97
N SER A 58 -0.19 -1.38 6.72
CA SER A 58 -1.13 -0.40 6.15
C SER A 58 -2.51 -1.01 5.93
N LEU A 59 -2.62 -2.15 5.26
CA LEU A 59 -3.93 -2.70 4.88
C LEU A 59 -4.71 -3.27 6.07
N SER A 60 -4.04 -3.75 7.12
CA SER A 60 -4.71 -4.20 8.36
C SER A 60 -5.51 -3.09 9.05
N VAL A 61 -5.16 -1.82 8.79
CA VAL A 61 -5.82 -0.62 9.33
C VAL A 61 -6.66 0.08 8.27
N LEU A 62 -6.05 0.50 7.15
CA LEU A 62 -6.68 1.34 6.12
C LEU A 62 -7.97 0.72 5.56
N ALA A 63 -8.01 -0.60 5.39
CA ALA A 63 -9.17 -1.31 4.86
C ALA A 63 -10.41 -1.27 5.77
N ARG A 64 -10.29 -0.71 6.98
CA ARG A 64 -11.41 -0.50 7.93
C ARG A 64 -11.48 0.92 8.49
N ILE A 65 -10.63 1.87 8.06
CA ILE A 65 -10.67 3.22 8.62
C ILE A 65 -12.05 3.85 8.39
N PRO A 66 -12.56 3.91 7.14
CA PRO A 66 -13.98 4.11 6.95
C PRO A 66 -14.73 2.85 7.37
N GLU A 67 -15.76 3.02 8.20
CA GLU A 67 -16.67 1.93 8.53
C GLU A 67 -17.31 1.35 7.26
N ASP A 68 -17.59 0.04 7.26
CA ASP A 68 -18.21 -0.69 6.15
C ASP A 68 -17.47 -0.61 4.79
N THR A 69 -16.17 -0.29 4.80
CA THR A 69 -15.35 -0.34 3.59
C THR A 69 -15.40 -1.72 2.93
N VAL A 70 -15.66 -1.73 1.63
CA VAL A 70 -15.60 -2.93 0.78
C VAL A 70 -14.32 -2.91 -0.04
N VAL A 71 -13.52 -3.95 0.09
CA VAL A 71 -12.24 -4.10 -0.62
C VAL A 71 -12.41 -4.91 -1.90
N PHE A 72 -11.74 -4.49 -2.97
CA PHE A 72 -11.65 -5.18 -4.26
C PHE A 72 -10.19 -5.49 -4.55
N SER A 73 -9.77 -6.74 -4.40
CA SER A 73 -8.37 -7.16 -4.52
C SER A 73 -8.13 -7.96 -5.79
N ASP A 74 -7.05 -7.67 -6.51
CA ASP A 74 -6.60 -8.50 -7.64
C ASP A 74 -6.29 -9.92 -7.15
N ALA A 75 -6.67 -10.93 -7.94
CA ALA A 75 -6.47 -12.33 -7.62
C ALA A 75 -4.99 -12.76 -7.48
N LYS A 76 -4.05 -11.99 -8.02
CA LYS A 76 -2.60 -12.26 -7.97
C LYS A 76 -1.82 -11.28 -7.11
N ASN A 77 -2.49 -10.50 -6.26
CA ASN A 77 -1.81 -9.66 -5.28
C ASN A 77 -0.83 -10.47 -4.41
N HIS A 78 0.28 -9.83 -4.07
CA HIS A 78 1.36 -10.39 -3.26
C HIS A 78 0.85 -10.89 -1.90
N ALA A 79 1.51 -11.90 -1.35
CA ALA A 79 1.11 -12.53 -0.08
C ALA A 79 0.97 -11.51 1.07
N SER A 80 1.85 -10.50 1.14
CA SER A 80 1.77 -9.43 2.14
C SER A 80 0.48 -8.61 2.07
N ILE A 81 -0.05 -8.37 0.86
CA ILE A 81 -1.33 -7.67 0.66
C ILE A 81 -2.47 -8.57 1.15
N ILE A 82 -2.44 -9.84 0.76
CA ILE A 82 -3.44 -10.83 1.16
C ILE A 82 -3.49 -10.95 2.69
N ASP A 83 -2.34 -11.01 3.35
CA ASP A 83 -2.24 -11.12 4.80
C ASP A 83 -2.73 -9.84 5.50
N GLY A 84 -2.34 -8.66 5.01
CA GLY A 84 -2.88 -7.39 5.51
C GLY A 84 -4.41 -7.31 5.40
N LEU A 85 -4.98 -7.71 4.26
CA LEU A 85 -6.43 -7.76 4.07
C LEU A 85 -7.11 -8.85 4.91
N ARG A 86 -6.42 -9.92 5.30
CA ARG A 86 -6.93 -10.93 6.25
C ARG A 86 -6.94 -10.36 7.67
N HIS A 87 -5.83 -9.77 8.12
CA HIS A 87 -5.72 -9.13 9.43
C HIS A 87 -6.70 -7.97 9.59
N SER A 88 -7.01 -7.27 8.50
CA SER A 88 -8.02 -6.23 8.48
C SER A 88 -9.44 -6.74 8.72
N GLY A 89 -9.76 -8.03 8.57
CA GLY A 89 -11.14 -8.52 8.67
C GLY A 89 -12.18 -7.84 7.77
N ALA A 90 -11.78 -6.97 6.84
CA ALA A 90 -12.68 -6.21 6.00
C ALA A 90 -13.41 -7.12 5.01
N LYS A 91 -14.63 -6.72 4.61
CA LYS A 91 -15.35 -7.38 3.52
C LYS A 91 -14.55 -7.19 2.24
N LYS A 92 -14.32 -8.28 1.52
CA LYS A 92 -13.52 -8.25 0.29
C LYS A 92 -14.12 -9.08 -0.82
N HIS A 93 -13.98 -8.58 -2.04
CA HIS A 93 -14.22 -9.27 -3.29
C HIS A 93 -12.91 -9.42 -4.04
N ILE A 94 -12.70 -10.58 -4.66
CA ILE A 94 -11.50 -10.85 -5.46
C ILE A 94 -11.88 -10.73 -6.93
N PHE A 95 -11.32 -9.76 -7.63
CA PHE A 95 -11.52 -9.64 -9.07
C PHE A 95 -10.47 -10.47 -9.83
N ARG A 96 -10.78 -10.82 -11.09
CA ARG A 96 -9.90 -11.69 -11.88
C ARG A 96 -8.67 -10.88 -12.26
N HIS A 97 -7.51 -11.53 -12.31
CA HIS A 97 -6.24 -10.84 -12.51
C HIS A 97 -6.24 -9.94 -13.76
N ASN A 98 -5.98 -8.63 -13.58
CA ASN A 98 -6.03 -7.60 -14.62
C ASN A 98 -7.39 -7.48 -15.36
N ASP A 99 -8.47 -8.02 -14.83
CA ASP A 99 -9.81 -7.98 -15.45
C ASP A 99 -10.61 -6.80 -14.91
N VAL A 100 -10.44 -5.65 -15.57
CA VAL A 100 -11.12 -4.39 -15.24
C VAL A 100 -12.64 -4.51 -15.38
N ALA A 101 -13.13 -5.32 -16.31
CA ALA A 101 -14.58 -5.55 -16.48
C ALA A 101 -15.18 -6.31 -15.29
N HIS A 102 -14.47 -7.31 -14.77
CA HIS A 102 -14.89 -8.00 -13.55
C HIS A 102 -14.81 -7.09 -12.32
N LEU A 103 -13.80 -6.24 -12.25
CA LEU A 103 -13.71 -5.21 -11.21
C LEU A 103 -14.94 -4.29 -11.25
N GLU A 104 -15.32 -3.81 -12.44
CA GLU A 104 -16.50 -2.97 -12.63
C GLU A 104 -17.80 -3.67 -12.21
N GLU A 105 -17.97 -4.93 -12.58
CA GLU A 105 -19.12 -5.76 -12.18
C GLU A 105 -19.26 -5.82 -10.66
N LEU A 106 -18.15 -6.08 -9.95
CA LEU A 106 -18.12 -6.16 -8.49
C LEU A 106 -18.39 -4.81 -7.84
N LEU A 107 -17.83 -3.72 -8.39
CA LEU A 107 -18.07 -2.35 -7.90
C LEU A 107 -19.53 -1.94 -8.08
N ALA A 108 -20.14 -2.26 -9.22
CA ALA A 108 -21.55 -1.96 -9.51
C ALA A 108 -22.52 -2.76 -8.63
N ALA A 109 -22.12 -3.96 -8.19
CA ALA A 109 -22.91 -4.79 -7.28
C ALA A 109 -22.79 -4.36 -5.80
N ALA A 110 -21.79 -3.55 -5.45
CA ALA A 110 -21.61 -3.05 -4.09
C ALA A 110 -22.60 -1.90 -3.77
N PRO A 111 -22.97 -1.70 -2.49
CA PRO A 111 -23.80 -0.56 -2.09
C PRO A 111 -23.20 0.76 -2.57
N ALA A 112 -24.04 1.63 -3.15
CA ALA A 112 -23.58 2.90 -3.72
C ALA A 112 -22.84 3.77 -2.69
N ASP A 113 -23.39 3.86 -1.48
CA ASP A 113 -22.91 4.74 -0.41
C ASP A 113 -21.79 4.14 0.45
N CYS A 114 -21.37 2.88 0.21
CA CYS A 114 -20.27 2.31 0.99
C CYS A 114 -18.91 2.83 0.50
N PRO A 115 -17.94 3.04 1.39
CA PRO A 115 -16.55 3.28 1.01
C PRO A 115 -15.99 2.08 0.25
N LYS A 116 -15.20 2.34 -0.79
CA LYS A 116 -14.64 1.31 -1.68
C LYS A 116 -13.13 1.46 -1.75
N LEU A 117 -12.42 0.34 -1.63
CA LEU A 117 -10.95 0.30 -1.72
C LEU A 117 -10.54 -0.73 -2.77
N ILE A 118 -9.90 -0.27 -3.85
CA ILE A 118 -9.33 -1.13 -4.89
C ILE A 118 -7.86 -1.37 -4.56
N VAL A 119 -7.41 -2.62 -4.60
CA VAL A 119 -6.04 -3.03 -4.25
C VAL A 119 -5.45 -3.86 -5.39
N ALA A 120 -4.38 -3.36 -6.00
CA ALA A 120 -3.67 -4.02 -7.10
C ALA A 120 -2.17 -3.73 -7.02
N GLU A 121 -1.33 -4.49 -7.74
CA GLU A 121 0.10 -4.17 -7.90
C GLU A 121 0.37 -3.49 -9.24
N THR A 122 1.39 -2.64 -9.31
CA THR A 122 1.84 -2.06 -10.60
C THR A 122 2.44 -3.09 -11.53
N VAL A 123 3.33 -3.94 -11.01
CA VAL A 123 4.04 -5.00 -11.75
C VAL A 123 4.05 -6.27 -10.91
N TYR A 124 3.49 -7.35 -11.46
CA TYR A 124 3.35 -8.61 -10.73
C TYR A 124 4.63 -9.44 -10.85
N SER A 125 5.37 -9.56 -9.75
CA SER A 125 6.72 -10.15 -9.69
C SER A 125 6.89 -11.52 -10.36
N MET A 126 5.86 -12.38 -10.33
CA MET A 126 5.95 -13.76 -10.86
C MET A 126 5.67 -13.85 -12.37
N SER A 127 4.87 -12.95 -12.93
CA SER A 127 4.54 -12.96 -14.36
C SER A 127 5.21 -11.84 -15.16
N GLY A 128 5.63 -10.75 -14.49
CA GLY A 128 6.06 -9.52 -15.14
C GLY A 128 4.91 -8.72 -15.77
N ASN A 129 3.65 -9.12 -15.52
CA ASN A 129 2.50 -8.40 -16.05
C ASN A 129 2.42 -7.01 -15.42
N VAL A 130 2.04 -6.01 -16.21
CA VAL A 130 1.74 -4.66 -15.74
C VAL A 130 0.22 -4.54 -15.55
N ALA A 131 -0.22 -3.92 -14.46
CA ALA A 131 -1.64 -3.64 -14.26
C ALA A 131 -2.15 -2.55 -15.22
N PRO A 132 -3.40 -2.61 -15.68
CA PRO A 132 -4.04 -1.54 -16.46
C PRO A 132 -4.40 -0.35 -15.55
N LEU A 133 -3.39 0.32 -14.99
CA LEU A 133 -3.56 1.34 -13.94
C LEU A 133 -4.41 2.53 -14.36
N ALA A 134 -4.33 2.96 -15.62
CA ALA A 134 -5.18 4.04 -16.13
C ALA A 134 -6.66 3.65 -16.10
N GLU A 135 -6.99 2.45 -16.56
CA GLU A 135 -8.37 1.94 -16.56
C GLU A 135 -8.88 1.71 -15.13
N ILE A 136 -8.01 1.22 -14.23
CA ILE A 136 -8.34 1.09 -12.81
C ILE A 136 -8.63 2.46 -12.18
N ALA A 137 -7.84 3.49 -12.52
CA ALA A 137 -8.05 4.85 -12.02
C ALA A 137 -9.37 5.44 -12.55
N ASP A 138 -9.65 5.30 -13.84
CA ASP A 138 -10.90 5.77 -14.45
C ASP A 138 -12.14 5.13 -13.79
N ILE A 139 -12.07 3.82 -13.50
CA ILE A 139 -13.15 3.13 -12.78
C ILE A 139 -13.20 3.53 -11.31
N ALA A 140 -12.05 3.72 -10.66
CA ALA A 140 -12.02 4.19 -9.28
C ALA A 140 -12.73 5.53 -9.14
N ASP A 141 -12.44 6.48 -10.03
CA ASP A 141 -13.10 7.79 -10.07
C ASP A 141 -14.61 7.66 -10.35
N LYS A 142 -15.01 6.81 -11.30
CA LYS A 142 -16.42 6.56 -11.64
C LYS A 142 -17.25 6.06 -10.45
N TYR A 143 -16.67 5.21 -9.58
CA TYR A 143 -17.36 4.58 -8.45
C TYR A 143 -17.03 5.21 -7.09
N GLY A 144 -16.23 6.29 -7.06
CA GLY A 144 -15.78 6.94 -5.83
C GLY A 144 -14.95 6.02 -4.95
N ALA A 145 -14.10 5.18 -5.55
CA ALA A 145 -13.24 4.24 -4.84
C ALA A 145 -11.83 4.81 -4.64
N THR A 146 -11.24 4.52 -3.49
CA THR A 146 -9.83 4.79 -3.21
C THR A 146 -8.98 3.66 -3.81
N THR A 147 -7.81 3.97 -4.35
CA THR A 147 -6.85 2.97 -4.86
C THR A 147 -5.65 2.81 -3.92
N PHE A 148 -5.26 1.56 -3.66
CA PHE A 148 -4.00 1.18 -3.03
C PHE A 148 -3.17 0.38 -4.06
N ILE A 149 -2.00 0.90 -4.42
CA ILE A 149 -1.15 0.43 -5.53
C ILE A 149 0.29 0.26 -5.06
#